data_AF-A0A3Q1MF44-F1
#
_entry.id   AF-A0A3Q1MF44-F1
#
_cell.length_a   1.000
_cell.length_b   1.000
_cell.length_c   1.000
_cell.angle_alpha   90.00
_cell.angle_beta   90.00
_cell.angle_gamma   90.00
#
_symmetry.space_group_name_H-M   'P 1'
#
loop_
_entity.id
_entity.type
_entity.pdbx_description
1 polymer ?
#
loop_
_entity_poly.entity_id
_entity_poly.type
_entity_poly.pdbx_seq_one_letter_code
_entity_poly.pdbx_strand_id
1 'polypeptide(L)'
;MRVFLGSLGLEQIFTLTGKNPDGNSLWCSGPSMEPTIQNSDIVFAENLSRHFYGIQRGDIVVAKSPSDPKSNICKRVIGLEGDKILTSSPAGFFKSHSYVPKGHVWLEGDNLQNSTDSRYYGPVPYGLIRGRIFLKIWPLNDFGFLRDSPNGHRFSDE
;
A
#
# COMPACT_ATOMS: atom_id res chain seq x y z
N MET A 1 -6.97 39.49 -13.29
CA MET A 1 -5.88 38.50 -13.49
C MET A 1 -5.30 38.20 -12.11
N ARG A 2 -5.77 37.15 -11.44
CA ARG A 2 -5.30 36.75 -10.10
C ARG A 2 -4.55 35.44 -10.25
N VAL A 3 -3.23 35.51 -10.06
CA VAL A 3 -2.34 34.37 -9.89
C VAL A 3 -2.62 33.81 -8.50
N PHE A 4 -3.18 32.61 -8.42
CA PHE A 4 -3.17 31.84 -7.17
C PHE A 4 -1.92 30.98 -7.17
N LEU A 5 -0.99 31.29 -6.25
CA LEU A 5 0.10 30.40 -5.87
C LEU A 5 -0.49 29.12 -5.27
N GLY A 6 -0.46 28.03 -6.03
CA GLY A 6 -0.71 26.68 -5.52
C GLY A 6 0.57 26.18 -4.83
N SER A 7 0.53 26.08 -3.50
CA SER A 7 1.63 25.54 -2.69
C SER A 7 1.04 24.59 -1.64
N LEU A 8 1.62 23.38 -1.62
CA LEU A 8 1.64 22.38 -0.56
C LEU A 8 0.40 21.48 -0.39
N GLY A 9 0.54 20.29 -0.99
CA GLY A 9 -0.30 19.12 -0.77
C GLY A 9 0.00 18.07 -1.82
N LEU A 10 1.26 17.67 -1.97
CA LEU A 10 1.61 16.48 -2.76
C LEU A 10 1.05 15.26 -2.03
N GLU A 11 -0.21 14.97 -2.30
CA GLU A 11 -0.80 13.66 -2.06
C GLU A 11 0.03 12.66 -2.88
N GLN A 12 1.08 12.11 -2.27
CA GLN A 12 1.90 11.00 -2.76
C GLN A 12 1.09 9.70 -2.72
N ILE A 13 -0.16 9.79 -3.18
CA ILE A 13 -1.08 8.68 -3.36
C ILE A 13 -0.59 7.96 -4.59
N PHE A 14 -0.10 6.75 -4.37
CA PHE A 14 0.05 5.81 -5.45
C PHE A 14 -1.31 5.68 -6.13
N THR A 15 -1.47 6.21 -7.33
CA THR A 15 -2.77 6.27 -8.00
C THR A 15 -2.76 5.24 -9.12
N LEU A 16 -3.62 4.24 -8.98
CA LEU A 16 -3.90 3.32 -10.08
C LEU A 16 -4.61 4.08 -11.20
N THR A 17 -3.90 4.34 -12.28
CA THR A 17 -4.35 5.21 -13.38
C THR A 17 -5.16 4.50 -14.46
N GLY A 18 -5.36 3.18 -14.35
CA GLY A 18 -6.22 2.45 -15.27
C GLY A 18 -6.28 0.96 -14.99
N LYS A 19 -7.33 0.33 -15.50
CA LYS A 19 -7.44 -1.12 -15.69
C LYS A 19 -7.21 -1.40 -17.17
N ASN A 20 -6.38 -2.40 -17.47
CA ASN A 20 -6.29 -2.95 -18.82
C ASN A 20 -7.62 -3.65 -19.21
N PRO A 21 -7.82 -3.98 -20.51
CA PRO A 21 -9.04 -4.65 -21.00
C PRO A 21 -9.33 -6.00 -20.32
N ASP A 22 -8.31 -6.60 -19.71
CA ASP A 22 -8.37 -7.83 -18.92
C ASP A 22 -8.96 -7.65 -17.51
N GLY A 23 -9.16 -6.40 -17.06
CA GLY A 23 -9.81 -6.04 -15.80
C GLY A 23 -8.96 -6.17 -14.53
N ASN A 24 -7.78 -6.80 -14.61
CA ASN A 24 -6.94 -7.20 -13.48
C ASN A 24 -5.51 -6.64 -13.52
N SER A 25 -5.02 -6.24 -14.70
CA SER A 25 -3.71 -5.57 -14.79
C SER A 25 -3.85 -4.08 -14.49
N LEU A 26 -2.87 -3.55 -13.74
CA LEU A 26 -2.91 -2.24 -13.13
C LEU A 26 -1.65 -1.44 -13.45
N TRP A 27 -1.83 -0.16 -13.78
CA TRP A 27 -0.74 0.80 -13.93
C TRP A 27 -0.41 1.48 -12.60
N CYS A 28 0.84 1.32 -12.21
CA CYS A 28 1.39 1.81 -10.96
C CYS A 28 2.01 3.19 -11.16
N SER A 29 1.61 4.17 -10.35
CA SER A 29 2.25 5.49 -10.36
C SER A 29 2.45 6.00 -8.95
N GLY A 30 3.62 6.55 -8.67
CA GLY A 30 4.00 7.12 -7.38
C GLY A 30 5.08 6.32 -6.64
N PRO A 31 5.82 6.97 -5.72
CA PRO A 31 7.06 6.44 -5.14
C PRO A 31 6.86 5.51 -3.94
N SER A 32 5.64 5.41 -3.40
CA SER A 32 5.37 4.80 -2.10
C SER A 32 5.73 3.31 -1.99
N MET A 33 5.71 2.58 -3.10
CA MET A 33 6.07 1.15 -3.14
C MET A 33 7.48 0.90 -3.69
N GLU A 34 8.28 1.94 -3.91
CA GLU A 34 9.68 1.78 -4.30
C GLU A 34 10.51 1.16 -3.16
N PRO A 35 11.52 0.33 -3.46
CA PRO A 35 11.95 -0.11 -4.79
C PRO A 35 11.13 -1.27 -5.40
N THR A 36 10.21 -1.87 -4.64
CA THR A 36 9.49 -3.08 -5.05
C THR A 36 8.60 -2.87 -6.28
N ILE A 37 7.85 -1.77 -6.33
CA ILE A 37 7.05 -1.36 -7.48
C ILE A 37 7.44 0.08 -7.81
N GLN A 38 7.92 0.29 -9.03
CA GLN A 38 8.36 1.58 -9.52
C GLN A 38 7.28 2.23 -10.40
N ASN A 39 7.45 3.52 -10.66
CA ASN A 39 6.57 4.26 -11.53
C ASN A 39 6.56 3.65 -12.95
N SER A 40 5.36 3.44 -13.51
CA SER A 40 5.13 2.78 -14.82
C SER A 40 5.27 1.26 -14.83
N ASP A 41 5.47 0.61 -13.68
CA ASP A 41 5.35 -0.85 -13.59
C ASP A 41 3.92 -1.30 -13.91
N ILE A 42 3.80 -2.45 -14.58
CA ILE A 42 2.51 -3.11 -14.79
C ILE A 42 2.47 -4.30 -13.84
N VAL A 43 1.47 -4.30 -12.96
CA VAL A 43 1.29 -5.39 -12.00
C VAL A 43 -0.05 -6.08 -12.22
N PHE A 44 -0.09 -7.36 -11.88
CA PHE A 44 -1.31 -8.13 -11.90
C PHE A 44 -1.92 -8.21 -10.51
N ALA A 45 -3.20 -7.84 -10.40
CA ALA A 45 -3.97 -8.02 -9.18
C ALA A 45 -5.01 -9.12 -9.36
N GLU A 46 -5.08 -10.05 -8.41
CA GLU A 46 -6.24 -10.91 -8.28
C GLU A 46 -7.36 -10.16 -7.54
N ASN A 47 -8.56 -10.18 -8.13
CA ASN A 47 -9.77 -9.71 -7.45
C ASN A 47 -10.16 -10.76 -6.39
N LEU A 48 -9.90 -10.46 -5.13
CA LEU A 48 -10.36 -11.27 -3.99
C LEU A 48 -11.88 -11.16 -3.86
N SER A 49 -12.59 -12.02 -4.58
CA SER A 49 -14.04 -12.10 -4.51
C SER A 49 -14.46 -13.04 -3.37
N ARG A 50 -14.93 -12.42 -2.27
CA ARG A 50 -16.00 -12.83 -1.34
C ARG A 50 -15.73 -13.28 0.11
N HIS A 51 -14.51 -13.46 0.62
CA HIS A 51 -14.41 -13.89 2.04
C HIS A 51 -13.14 -13.55 2.86
N PHE A 52 -12.19 -12.74 2.38
CA PHE A 52 -10.98 -12.26 3.09
C PHE A 52 -10.14 -13.26 3.94
N TYR A 53 -10.45 -14.56 3.90
CA TYR A 53 -9.63 -15.65 4.42
C TYR A 53 -8.40 -15.79 3.53
N GLY A 54 -7.32 -15.08 3.86
CA GLY A 54 -6.01 -15.33 3.24
C GLY A 54 -5.11 -14.13 3.01
N ILE A 55 -5.52 -12.90 3.38
CA ILE A 55 -4.56 -11.79 3.43
C ILE A 55 -3.55 -12.08 4.53
N GLN A 56 -2.28 -12.11 4.15
CA GLN A 56 -1.17 -12.42 5.03
C GLN A 56 -0.26 -11.20 5.18
N ARG A 57 0.51 -11.18 6.28
CA ARG A 57 1.62 -10.22 6.41
C ARG A 57 2.55 -10.38 5.20
N GLY A 58 3.00 -9.25 4.65
CA GLY A 58 3.81 -9.20 3.44
C GLY A 58 3.04 -9.10 2.13
N ASP A 59 1.73 -9.40 2.10
CA ASP A 59 0.93 -9.22 0.88
C ASP A 59 0.92 -7.76 0.42
N ILE A 60 0.97 -7.52 -0.90
CA ILE A 60 0.74 -6.21 -1.48
C ILE A 60 -0.73 -6.12 -1.89
N VAL A 61 -1.42 -5.07 -1.46
CA VAL A 61 -2.85 -4.91 -1.70
C VAL A 61 -3.16 -3.59 -2.39
N VAL A 62 -4.21 -3.63 -3.21
CA VAL A 62 -4.90 -2.45 -3.70
C VAL A 62 -6.07 -2.19 -2.77
N ALA A 63 -6.19 -0.98 -2.26
CA ALA A 63 -7.32 -0.55 -1.44
C ALA A 63 -7.83 0.81 -1.89
N LYS A 64 -9.10 1.11 -1.61
CA LYS A 64 -9.57 2.50 -1.69
C LYS A 64 -8.84 3.35 -0.65
N SER A 65 -8.42 4.54 -1.04
CA SER A 65 -7.77 5.47 -0.11
C SER A 65 -8.75 5.89 0.98
N PRO A 66 -8.38 5.78 2.28
CA PRO A 66 -9.18 6.32 3.38
C PRO A 66 -9.31 7.85 3.34
N SER A 67 -8.30 8.54 2.81
CA SER A 67 -8.26 10.01 2.73
C SER A 67 -8.93 10.57 1.48
N ASP A 68 -8.94 9.83 0.37
CA ASP A 68 -9.58 10.22 -0.89
C ASP A 68 -10.36 9.05 -1.52
N PRO A 69 -11.68 8.94 -1.31
CA PRO A 69 -12.49 7.81 -1.78
C PRO A 69 -12.54 7.60 -3.31
N LYS A 70 -12.05 8.57 -4.10
CA LYS A 70 -11.98 8.49 -5.56
C LYS A 70 -10.71 7.81 -6.06
N SER A 71 -9.68 7.71 -5.23
CA SER A 71 -8.42 7.07 -5.57
C SER A 71 -8.27 5.70 -4.90
N ASN A 72 -7.44 4.85 -5.52
CA ASN A 72 -6.98 3.60 -4.93
C ASN A 72 -5.50 3.74 -4.61
N ILE A 73 -5.08 3.21 -3.47
CA ILE A 73 -3.69 3.09 -3.01
C ILE A 73 -3.18 1.66 -3.21
N CYS A 74 -1.88 1.54 -3.42
CA CYS A 74 -1.13 0.28 -3.29
C CYS A 74 -0.21 0.38 -2.08
N LYS A 75 -0.26 -0.63 -1.21
CA LYS A 75 0.50 -0.72 0.04
C LYS A 75 0.77 -2.17 0.39
N ARG A 76 1.75 -2.41 1.26
CA ARG A 76 2.04 -3.72 1.84
C ARG A 76 1.35 -3.90 3.18
N VAL A 77 0.83 -5.10 3.41
CA VAL A 77 0.25 -5.53 4.69
C VAL A 77 1.37 -5.78 5.69
N ILE A 78 1.42 -4.95 6.72
CA ILE A 78 2.39 -5.06 7.81
C ILE A 78 1.78 -5.77 9.02
N GLY A 79 0.51 -5.50 9.29
CA GLY A 79 -0.21 -6.05 10.44
C GLY A 79 -1.61 -6.50 10.05
N LEU A 80 -2.06 -7.57 10.71
CA LEU A 80 -3.40 -8.13 10.63
C LEU A 80 -4.16 -7.81 11.91
N GLU A 81 -5.46 -8.11 11.90
CA GLU A 81 -6.29 -7.97 13.10
C GLU A 81 -5.66 -8.65 14.33
N GLY A 82 -5.65 -7.95 15.45
CA GLY A 82 -5.03 -8.42 16.69
C GLY A 82 -3.56 -8.02 16.85
N ASP A 83 -2.89 -7.58 15.79
CA ASP A 83 -1.48 -7.23 15.86
C ASP A 83 -1.23 -5.94 16.64
N LYS A 84 -0.08 -5.91 17.31
CA LYS A 84 0.48 -4.72 17.96
C LYS A 84 1.65 -4.22 17.11
N ILE A 85 1.46 -3.09 16.44
CA ILE A 85 2.45 -2.50 15.55
C ILE A 85 3.26 -1.44 16.29
N LEU A 86 4.58 -1.56 16.21
CA LEU A 86 5.52 -0.53 16.65
C LEU A 86 5.62 0.53 15.56
N THR A 87 5.01 1.69 15.82
CA THR A 87 5.07 2.85 14.93
C THR A 87 6.07 3.85 15.49
N SER A 88 7.01 4.30 14.66
CA SER A 88 7.77 5.51 14.97
C SER A 88 6.94 6.73 14.59
N SER A 89 6.87 7.74 15.46
CA SER A 89 6.26 9.03 15.09
C SER A 89 6.84 9.54 13.77
N PRO A 90 6.12 10.34 12.96
CA PRO A 90 6.65 10.89 11.71
C PRO A 90 7.98 11.64 11.87
N ALA A 91 8.26 12.16 13.07
CA ALA A 91 9.51 12.84 13.42
C ALA A 91 10.60 11.90 13.97
N GLY A 92 10.35 10.60 14.08
CA GLY A 92 11.33 9.58 14.52
C GLY A 92 11.65 9.55 16.02
N PHE A 93 11.17 10.50 16.82
CA PHE A 93 11.60 10.67 18.22
C PHE A 93 10.94 9.71 19.22
N PHE A 94 9.70 9.26 18.97
CA PHE A 94 8.99 8.38 19.89
C PHE A 94 8.44 7.15 19.16
N LYS A 95 8.65 5.98 19.76
CA LYS A 95 7.98 4.74 19.36
C LYS A 95 6.66 4.63 20.12
N SER A 96 5.55 4.60 19.40
CA SER A 96 4.23 4.31 19.93
C SER A 96 3.76 2.94 19.48
N HIS A 97 2.93 2.30 20.28
CA HIS A 97 2.27 1.07 19.88
C HIS A 97 0.88 1.38 19.35
N SER A 98 0.56 0.86 18.17
CA SER A 98 -0.76 0.91 17.57
C SER A 98 -1.34 -0.51 17.54
N TYR A 99 -2.62 -0.65 17.89
CA TYR A 99 -3.30 -1.94 17.82
C TYR A 99 -4.16 -2.01 16.56
N VAL A 100 -4.13 -3.16 15.87
CA VAL A 100 -4.97 -3.39 14.69
C VAL A 100 -6.30 -4.02 15.15
N PRO A 101 -7.42 -3.30 15.08
CA PRO A 101 -8.70 -3.84 15.51
C PRO A 101 -9.19 -4.96 14.59
N LYS A 102 -10.14 -5.77 15.08
CA LYS A 102 -10.82 -6.78 14.26
C LYS A 102 -11.41 -6.15 13.01
N GLY A 103 -11.33 -6.86 11.89
CA GLY A 103 -11.82 -6.37 10.61
C GLY A 103 -10.94 -5.30 9.94
N HIS A 104 -9.72 -5.06 10.43
CA HIS A 104 -8.78 -4.08 9.86
C HIS A 104 -7.39 -4.70 9.59
N VAL A 105 -6.62 -3.98 8.77
CA VAL A 105 -5.22 -4.26 8.46
C VAL A 105 -4.37 -3.01 8.66
N TRP A 106 -3.10 -3.19 8.95
CA TRP A 106 -2.10 -2.13 8.91
C TRP A 106 -1.34 -2.19 7.60
N LEU A 107 -1.43 -1.11 6.82
CA LEU A 107 -0.81 -0.97 5.50
C LEU A 107 0.30 0.09 5.51
N GLU A 108 1.50 -0.24 5.06
CA GLU A 108 2.60 0.73 4.84
C GLU A 108 3.17 0.61 3.42
N GLY A 109 3.75 1.69 2.92
CA GLY A 109 4.54 1.65 1.68
C GLY A 109 5.93 1.05 1.93
N ASP A 110 6.52 0.43 0.91
CA ASP A 110 7.92 -0.03 1.00
C ASP A 110 8.90 1.16 1.07
N ASN A 111 8.54 2.31 0.47
CA ASN A 111 9.26 3.57 0.61
C ASN A 111 8.75 4.36 1.82
N LEU A 112 9.29 4.04 3.00
CA LEU A 112 8.83 4.59 4.28
C LEU A 112 8.91 6.12 4.36
N GLN A 113 9.86 6.76 3.67
CA GLN A 113 10.03 8.21 3.70
C GLN A 113 9.05 8.94 2.77
N ASN A 114 8.49 8.23 1.80
CA ASN A 114 7.71 8.81 0.71
C ASN A 114 6.39 8.06 0.53
N SER A 115 5.65 7.94 1.63
CA SER A 115 4.40 7.19 1.69
C SER A 115 3.44 7.78 2.71
N THR A 116 2.25 8.16 2.25
CA THR A 116 1.09 8.39 3.12
C THR A 116 0.39 7.05 3.31
N ASP A 117 0.45 6.54 4.54
CA ASP A 117 -0.02 5.19 4.88
C ASP A 117 -0.57 5.10 6.31
N SER A 118 -0.72 3.90 6.86
CA SER A 118 -1.37 3.69 8.16
C SER A 118 -0.65 4.37 9.33
N ARG A 119 0.63 4.76 9.15
CA ARG A 119 1.35 5.60 10.12
C ARG A 119 0.73 6.99 10.27
N TYR A 120 -0.01 7.45 9.27
CA TYR A 120 -0.70 8.74 9.24
C TYR A 120 -2.20 8.62 9.47
N TYR A 121 -2.89 7.70 8.77
CA TYR A 121 -4.36 7.58 8.84
C TYR A 121 -4.86 6.39 9.71
N GLY A 122 -3.97 5.57 10.25
CA GLY A 122 -4.31 4.43 11.09
C GLY A 122 -4.71 3.14 10.33
N PRO A 123 -5.27 2.14 11.04
CA PRO A 123 -5.67 0.86 10.45
C PRO A 123 -6.75 1.02 9.37
N VAL A 124 -6.68 0.20 8.32
CA VAL A 124 -7.58 0.21 7.17
C VAL A 124 -8.58 -0.94 7.25
N PRO A 125 -9.90 -0.70 7.12
CA PRO A 125 -10.88 -1.78 7.09
C PRO A 125 -10.66 -2.73 5.91
N TYR A 126 -10.80 -4.04 6.11
CA TYR A 126 -10.71 -5.03 5.02
C TYR A 126 -11.66 -4.69 3.85
N GLY A 127 -12.83 -4.11 4.14
CA GLY A 127 -13.81 -3.72 3.12
C GLY A 127 -13.33 -2.66 2.12
N LEU A 128 -12.21 -1.96 2.39
CA LEU A 128 -11.60 -1.04 1.42
C LEU A 128 -10.68 -1.76 0.43
N ILE A 129 -10.23 -2.98 0.74
CA ILE A 129 -9.33 -3.77 -0.11
C ILE A 129 -10.09 -4.25 -1.35
N ARG A 130 -9.47 -4.05 -2.51
CA ARG A 130 -9.99 -4.39 -3.84
C ARG A 130 -9.34 -5.61 -4.45
N GLY A 131 -8.10 -5.90 -4.08
CA GLY A 131 -7.38 -7.07 -4.59
C GLY A 131 -5.98 -7.18 -4.02
N ARG A 132 -5.35 -8.33 -4.26
CA ARG A 132 -3.96 -8.59 -3.92
C ARG A 132 -3.11 -8.54 -5.18
N ILE A 133 -2.00 -7.83 -5.12
CA ILE A 133 -0.98 -7.83 -6.15
C ILE A 133 0.06 -8.88 -5.77
N PHE A 134 0.33 -9.80 -6.68
CA PHE A 134 1.30 -10.87 -6.45
C PHE A 134 2.34 -11.00 -7.56
N LEU A 135 2.14 -10.34 -8.71
CA LEU A 135 3.00 -10.48 -9.89
C LEU A 135 3.28 -9.12 -10.52
N LYS A 136 4.56 -8.84 -10.82
CA LYS A 136 4.99 -7.77 -11.71
C LYS A 136 5.15 -8.33 -13.12
N ILE A 137 4.44 -7.75 -14.08
CA ILE A 137 4.42 -8.19 -15.48
C ILE A 137 5.45 -7.43 -16.32
N TRP A 138 5.62 -6.14 -16.07
CA TRP A 138 6.51 -5.26 -16.83
C TRP A 138 7.27 -4.32 -15.88
N PRO A 139 8.57 -4.03 -16.15
CA PRO A 139 9.38 -4.44 -17.31
C PRO A 139 9.75 -5.93 -17.33
N LEU A 140 9.89 -6.55 -18.52
CA LEU A 140 10.18 -8.00 -18.65
C LEU A 140 11.47 -8.43 -17.96
N ASN A 141 12.45 -7.53 -17.85
CA ASN A 141 13.73 -7.80 -17.17
C ASN A 141 13.58 -7.87 -15.65
N ASP A 142 12.45 -7.42 -15.11
CA ASP A 142 12.09 -7.46 -13.68
C ASP A 142 10.74 -8.20 -13.47
N PHE A 143 10.40 -9.09 -14.41
CA PHE A 143 9.21 -9.93 -14.29
C PHE A 143 9.38 -10.91 -13.13
N GLY A 144 8.40 -10.96 -12.22
CA GLY A 144 8.48 -11.86 -11.08
C GLY A 144 7.38 -11.71 -10.04
N PHE A 145 7.37 -12.64 -9.09
CA PHE A 145 6.45 -12.62 -7.96
C PHE A 145 6.89 -11.59 -6.91
N LEU A 146 5.94 -10.80 -6.40
CA LEU A 146 6.21 -9.75 -5.41
C LEU A 146 6.10 -10.27 -3.96
N ARG A 147 6.86 -11.30 -3.63
CA ARG A 147 6.83 -11.94 -2.31
C ARG A 147 7.70 -11.23 -1.28
N ASP A 148 8.86 -10.75 -1.72
CA ASP A 148 9.83 -10.16 -0.82
C ASP A 148 9.49 -8.69 -0.53
N SER A 149 9.68 -8.30 0.73
CA SER A 149 9.68 -6.90 1.12
C SER A 149 11.10 -6.45 1.46
N PRO A 150 11.51 -5.25 1.01
CA PRO A 150 12.78 -4.66 1.43
C PRO A 150 12.80 -4.40 2.94
N ASN A 151 11.63 -4.29 3.57
CA ASN A 151 11.47 -4.12 5.00
C ASN A 151 11.17 -5.44 5.73
N GLY A 152 11.55 -6.59 5.14
CA GLY A 152 11.25 -7.94 5.62
C GLY A 152 11.57 -8.20 7.10
N HIS A 153 12.67 -7.63 7.57
CA HIS A 153 13.11 -7.71 8.97
C HIS A 153 12.14 -7.05 9.97
N ARG A 154 11.20 -6.22 9.51
CA ARG A 154 10.16 -5.62 10.36
C ARG A 154 9.02 -6.60 10.67
N PHE A 155 8.97 -7.75 10.01
CA PHE A 155 7.94 -8.78 10.21
C PHE A 155 8.40 -9.97 11.04
N SER A 156 9.72 -10.13 11.25
CA SER A 156 10.26 -11.16 12.13
C SER A 156 10.02 -10.75 13.57
N ASP A 157 9.26 -11.57 14.30
CA ASP A 157 9.04 -11.43 15.73
C ASP A 157 10.36 -11.69 16.47
N GLU A 158 11.12 -10.63 16.77
CA GLU A 158 12.09 -10.61 17.88
C GLU A 158 11.44 -10.02 19.13
#